data_AF-A0A2M6WPD7-F1
#
_entry.id   AF-A0A2M6WPD7-F1
#
_cell.length_a   1.000
_cell.length_b   1.000
_cell.length_c   1.000
_cell.angle_alpha   90.00
_cell.angle_beta   90.00
_cell.angle_gamma   90.00
#
_symmetry.space_group_name_H-M   'P 1'
#
loop_
_entity.id
_entity.type
_entity.pdbx_description
1 polymer ?
#
loop_
_entity_poly.entity_id
_entity_poly.type
_entity_poly.pdbx_seq_one_letter_code
_entity_poly.pdbx_strand_id
1 'polypeptide(L)'
;MSTPICPPELNLLSLKKDKVDILGMQTFEFHFNPHLKLDLIFDSFCYEPENIYERRMGSLYLVGLLKNALPRNLRFLEKLQKVIKEKYYKSTIFAPEKSLRESLKEANEFLEGIAKRGDVSWLGNLGFAI
;
A
#
# COMPACT_ATOMS: atom_id res chain seq x y z
N MET A 1 -5.49 15.73 21.45
CA MET A 1 -5.77 14.44 20.78
C MET A 1 -4.93 14.40 19.52
N SER A 2 -3.69 13.96 19.69
CA SER A 2 -2.66 13.90 18.66
C SER A 2 -2.80 12.59 17.89
N THR A 3 -2.95 12.69 16.58
CA THR A 3 -2.83 11.57 15.65
C THR A 3 -1.46 10.91 15.82
N PRO A 4 -1.36 9.56 15.87
CA PRO A 4 -0.07 8.92 15.70
C PRO A 4 0.28 8.99 14.22
N ILE A 5 1.08 10.01 13.87
CA ILE A 5 1.83 10.04 12.62
C ILE A 5 2.84 8.90 12.73
N CYS A 6 2.70 7.87 11.91
CA CYS A 6 3.72 6.84 11.79
C CYS A 6 5.02 7.52 11.34
N PRO A 7 6.15 7.34 12.05
CA PRO A 7 7.41 7.92 11.63
C PRO A 7 7.82 7.27 10.30
N PRO A 8 8.10 8.04 9.24
CA PRO A 8 8.82 7.50 8.11
C PRO A 8 10.26 7.37 8.56
N GLU A 9 10.75 6.15 8.81
CA GLU A 9 12.12 5.73 8.48
C GLU A 9 12.48 4.37 9.05
N LEU A 10 12.85 3.44 8.15
CA LEU A 10 14.12 2.72 8.21
C LEU A 10 14.25 1.87 6.94
N ASN A 11 14.65 2.50 5.84
CA ASN A 11 15.32 1.80 4.76
C ASN A 11 16.79 2.23 4.80
N LEU A 12 17.70 1.24 4.87
CA LEU A 12 19.15 1.44 4.72
C LEU A 12 19.43 2.24 3.44
N LEU A 13 19.63 3.55 3.56
CA LEU A 13 19.88 4.43 2.42
C LEU A 13 20.89 5.51 2.81
N SER A 14 21.93 5.63 1.98
CA SER A 14 22.95 6.66 2.06
C SER A 14 22.31 8.04 1.88
N LEU A 15 22.36 8.90 2.91
CA LEU A 15 21.94 10.30 2.84
C LEU A 15 22.93 11.10 1.99
N LYS A 16 22.42 11.79 0.97
CA LYS A 16 23.08 12.99 0.43
C LYS A 16 22.23 14.21 0.69
N LYS A 17 22.88 15.25 1.20
CA LYS A 17 22.27 16.48 1.69
C LYS A 17 22.76 17.62 0.81
N ASP A 18 21.90 18.12 -0.07
CA ASP A 18 22.20 19.30 -0.88
C ASP A 18 21.43 20.50 -0.33
N LYS A 19 22.12 21.64 -0.25
CA LYS A 19 21.66 22.88 0.38
C LYS A 19 21.19 23.85 -0.70
N VAL A 20 19.95 24.32 -0.62
CA VAL A 20 19.42 25.39 -1.50
C VAL A 20 18.99 26.56 -0.62
N ASP A 21 19.60 27.72 -0.84
CA ASP A 21 19.32 28.96 -0.09
C ASP A 21 18.33 29.83 -0.87
N ILE A 22 17.09 29.95 -0.39
CA ILE A 22 16.13 30.98 -0.82
C ILE A 22 15.84 31.88 0.37
N LEU A 23 15.91 33.20 0.15
CA LEU A 23 15.78 34.31 1.10
C LEU A 23 15.14 33.93 2.46
N GLY A 24 15.99 33.55 3.42
CA GLY A 24 15.66 33.45 4.85
C GLY A 24 14.95 32.19 5.35
N MET A 25 14.57 31.23 4.48
CA MET A 25 13.93 29.98 4.90
C MET A 25 14.66 28.78 4.31
N GLN A 26 15.24 27.94 5.17
CA GLN A 26 15.91 26.70 4.77
C GLN A 26 14.86 25.64 4.46
N THR A 27 14.59 25.42 3.18
CA THR A 27 13.72 24.33 2.73
C THR A 27 14.60 23.15 2.35
N PHE A 28 14.44 22.02 3.03
CA PHE A 28 15.08 20.76 2.63
C PHE A 28 14.15 20.08 1.62
N GLU A 29 14.64 19.90 0.40
CA GLU A 29 13.94 19.08 -0.59
C GLU A 29 14.45 17.64 -0.45
N PHE A 30 13.65 16.78 0.16
CA PHE A 30 13.99 15.36 0.28
C PHE A 30 13.70 14.67 -1.05
N HIS A 31 14.74 14.43 -1.84
CA HIS A 31 14.65 13.52 -2.98
C HIS A 31 14.64 12.07 -2.48
N PHE A 32 13.45 11.57 -2.19
CA PHE A 32 13.25 10.14 -1.99
C PHE A 32 13.47 9.43 -3.33
N ASN A 33 14.61 8.77 -3.47
CA ASN A 33 14.94 7.85 -4.57
C ASN A 33 15.10 8.52 -5.97
N PRO A 34 16.23 9.22 -6.23
CA PRO A 34 16.51 9.89 -7.52
C PRO A 34 16.65 8.94 -8.73
N HIS A 35 16.56 7.62 -8.52
CA HIS A 35 16.55 6.59 -9.55
C HIS A 35 15.19 5.86 -9.64
N LEU A 36 14.10 6.54 -9.28
CA LEU A 36 12.76 6.03 -9.43
C LEU A 36 12.54 5.62 -10.88
N LYS A 37 12.53 4.30 -11.11
CA LYS A 37 12.14 3.78 -12.42
C LYS A 37 10.68 4.20 -12.62
N LEU A 38 10.42 4.93 -13.71
CA LEU A 38 9.10 5.50 -14.03
C LEU A 38 7.98 4.45 -14.11
N ASP A 39 8.35 3.18 -14.24
CA ASP A 39 7.48 2.02 -14.33
C ASP A 39 7.42 1.19 -13.02
N LEU A 40 7.90 1.73 -11.90
CA LEU A 40 7.82 1.08 -10.59
C LEU A 40 6.83 1.81 -9.69
N ILE A 41 5.78 1.10 -9.27
CA ILE A 41 4.85 1.57 -8.24
C ILE A 41 5.15 0.79 -6.96
N PHE A 42 5.41 1.50 -5.87
CA PHE A 42 5.56 0.94 -4.54
C PHE A 42 4.68 1.73 -3.59
N ASP A 43 3.92 1.02 -2.75
CA ASP A 43 3.07 1.65 -1.76
C ASP A 43 2.88 0.75 -0.52
N SER A 44 2.59 1.37 0.61
CA SER A 44 2.29 0.71 1.88
C SER A 44 1.01 1.27 2.46
N PHE A 45 0.13 0.38 2.91
CA PHE A 45 -1.17 0.75 3.46
C PHE A 45 -1.26 0.24 4.90
N CYS A 46 -1.52 1.16 5.82
CA CYS A 46 -1.64 0.87 7.25
C CYS A 46 -3.06 1.23 7.71
N TYR A 47 -3.77 0.25 8.24
CA TYR A 47 -5.13 0.42 8.73
C TYR A 47 -5.22 0.13 10.21
N GLU A 48 -5.59 1.16 10.95
CA GLU A 48 -5.92 1.04 12.36
C GLU A 48 -7.43 0.83 12.53
N PRO A 49 -7.86 0.02 13.51
CA PRO A 49 -9.27 -0.16 13.82
C PRO A 49 -10.01 1.14 14.14
N GLU A 50 -11.13 1.39 13.46
CA GLU A 50 -11.91 2.63 13.61
C GLU A 50 -12.99 2.51 14.69
N ASN A 51 -13.49 1.28 14.96
CA ASN A 51 -14.58 1.03 15.91
C ASN A 51 -14.33 -0.17 16.85
N ILE A 52 -15.20 -0.33 17.85
CA ILE A 52 -15.06 -1.38 18.89
C ILE A 52 -15.07 -2.82 18.33
N TYR A 53 -15.68 -3.03 17.17
CA TYR A 53 -15.74 -4.34 16.53
C TYR A 53 -14.44 -4.63 15.79
N GLU A 54 -13.94 -3.65 15.03
CA GLU A 54 -12.65 -3.73 14.34
C GLU A 54 -11.48 -3.85 15.30
N ARG A 55 -11.58 -3.31 16.52
CA ARG A 55 -10.52 -3.47 17.53
C ARG A 55 -10.20 -4.93 17.83
N ARG A 56 -11.18 -5.83 17.69
CA ARG A 56 -10.98 -7.28 17.85
C ARG A 56 -10.24 -7.90 16.66
N MET A 57 -10.29 -7.26 15.51
CA MET A 57 -9.60 -7.66 14.28
C MET A 57 -8.14 -7.18 14.27
N GLY A 58 -7.81 -6.15 15.05
CA GLY A 58 -6.48 -5.55 15.06
C GLY A 58 -6.17 -4.76 13.78
N SER A 59 -4.96 -4.24 13.73
CA SER A 59 -4.47 -3.42 12.60
C SER A 59 -4.11 -4.30 11.41
N LEU A 60 -4.27 -3.75 10.20
CA LEU A 60 -3.96 -4.43 8.94
C LEU A 60 -2.88 -3.63 8.20
N TYR A 61 -1.77 -4.29 7.88
CA TYR A 61 -0.62 -3.71 7.18
C TYR A 61 -0.44 -4.40 5.85
N LEU A 62 -0.26 -3.63 4.78
CA LEU A 62 -0.14 -4.14 3.43
C LEU A 62 1.03 -3.44 2.74
N VAL A 63 1.81 -4.17 1.97
CA VAL A 63 2.88 -3.62 1.15
C VAL A 63 2.74 -4.15 -0.27
N GLY A 64 2.72 -3.25 -1.25
CA GLY A 64 2.57 -3.57 -2.65
C GLY A 64 3.73 -3.05 -3.49
N LEU A 65 4.13 -3.85 -4.46
CA LEU A 65 5.11 -3.51 -5.48
C LEU A 65 4.56 -3.93 -6.84
N LEU A 66 4.53 -3.01 -7.81
CA LEU A 66 4.20 -3.32 -9.19
C LEU A 66 5.32 -2.82 -10.10
N LYS A 67 5.99 -3.76 -10.75
CA LYS A 67 7.05 -3.50 -11.74
C LYS A 67 6.44 -3.29 -13.14
N ASN A 68 7.16 -2.66 -14.05
CA ASN A 68 6.74 -2.46 -15.45
C ASN A 68 5.31 -1.86 -15.57
N ALA A 69 4.96 -0.97 -14.65
CA ALA A 69 3.61 -0.44 -14.52
C ALA A 69 3.26 0.45 -15.72
N LEU A 70 2.08 0.21 -16.27
CA LEU A 70 1.50 1.07 -17.30
C LEU A 70 0.76 2.24 -16.64
N PRO A 71 0.58 3.39 -17.32
CA PRO A 71 -0.19 4.52 -16.79
C PRO A 71 -1.61 4.17 -16.30
N ARG A 72 -2.23 3.14 -16.91
CA ARG A 72 -3.54 2.63 -16.49
C ARG A 72 -3.53 1.93 -15.11
N ASN A 73 -2.35 1.50 -14.64
CA ASN A 73 -2.14 0.73 -13.41
C ASN A 73 -1.77 1.61 -12.20
N LEU A 74 -1.75 2.94 -12.34
CA LEU A 74 -1.35 3.85 -11.26
C LEU A 74 -2.16 3.62 -9.97
N ARG A 75 -3.44 3.26 -10.09
CA ARG A 75 -4.33 2.97 -8.95
C ARG A 75 -4.53 1.49 -8.69
N PHE A 76 -3.68 0.62 -9.24
CA PHE A 76 -3.86 -0.82 -9.13
C PHE A 76 -3.71 -1.29 -7.68
N LEU A 77 -2.62 -0.89 -7.01
CA LEU A 77 -2.40 -1.23 -5.60
C LEU A 77 -3.49 -0.65 -4.70
N GLU A 78 -3.91 0.61 -4.92
CA GLU A 78 -5.02 1.26 -4.22
C GLU A 78 -6.33 0.48 -4.32
N LYS A 79 -6.64 -0.10 -5.49
CA LYS A 79 -7.87 -0.89 -5.68
C LYS A 79 -7.76 -2.25 -4.99
N LEU A 80 -6.63 -2.94 -5.13
CA LEU A 80 -6.41 -4.26 -4.54
C LEU A 80 -6.46 -4.21 -3.01
N GLN A 81 -5.71 -3.29 -2.41
CA GLN A 81 -5.70 -3.12 -0.96
C GLN A 81 -7.10 -2.81 -0.42
N LYS A 82 -7.91 -2.03 -1.17
CA LYS A 82 -9.25 -1.62 -0.76
C LYS A 82 -10.18 -2.83 -0.66
N VAL A 83 -10.13 -3.73 -1.64
CA VAL A 83 -10.87 -5.00 -1.61
C VAL A 83 -10.51 -5.81 -0.36
N ILE A 84 -9.21 -5.89 -0.04
CA ILE A 84 -8.72 -6.63 1.14
C ILE A 84 -9.21 -5.97 2.43
N LYS A 85 -8.99 -4.66 2.61
CA LYS A 85 -9.42 -3.89 3.80
C LYS A 85 -10.91 -4.05 4.04
N GLU A 86 -11.72 -3.79 3.00
CA GLU A 86 -13.17 -3.83 3.10
C GLU A 86 -13.64 -5.22 3.51
N LYS A 87 -13.12 -6.29 2.89
CA LYS A 87 -13.51 -7.66 3.23
C LYS A 87 -13.01 -8.07 4.63
N TYR A 88 -11.81 -7.67 5.02
CA TYR A 88 -11.21 -8.00 6.31
C TYR A 88 -12.02 -7.44 7.49
N TYR A 89 -12.46 -6.18 7.42
CA TYR A 89 -13.23 -5.55 8.49
C TYR A 89 -14.76 -5.74 8.33
N LYS A 90 -15.25 -6.28 7.21
CA LYS A 90 -16.70 -6.49 6.98
C LYS A 90 -17.37 -7.43 7.97
N SER A 91 -16.69 -8.50 8.39
CA SER A 91 -17.28 -9.50 9.29
C SER A 91 -16.42 -9.67 10.53
N THR A 92 -16.61 -8.75 11.47
CA THR A 92 -15.96 -8.72 12.80
C THR A 92 -16.45 -9.82 13.76
N ILE A 93 -17.29 -10.73 13.25
CA ILE A 93 -17.81 -11.90 13.99
C ILE A 93 -16.79 -13.04 13.92
N PHE A 94 -16.00 -13.10 12.85
CA PHE A 94 -14.99 -14.14 12.66
C PHE A 94 -13.67 -13.79 13.38
N ALA A 95 -12.87 -14.82 13.62
CA ALA A 95 -11.48 -14.63 14.04
C ALA A 95 -10.68 -13.91 12.94
N PRO A 96 -9.67 -13.08 13.31
CA PRO A 96 -8.82 -12.34 12.38
C PRO A 96 -8.27 -13.21 11.24
N GLU A 97 -7.78 -14.41 11.56
CA GLU A 97 -7.17 -15.34 10.60
C GLU A 97 -8.17 -15.83 9.55
N LYS A 98 -9.42 -16.06 9.98
CA LYS A 98 -10.49 -16.47 9.06
C LYS A 98 -10.89 -15.30 8.17
N SER A 99 -11.03 -14.09 8.73
CA SER A 99 -11.37 -12.91 7.92
C SER A 99 -10.26 -12.57 6.92
N LEU A 100 -9.00 -12.68 7.34
CA LEU A 100 -7.85 -12.52 6.45
C LEU A 100 -7.91 -13.52 5.30
N ARG A 101 -8.13 -14.81 5.59
CA ARG A 101 -8.28 -15.84 4.54
C ARG A 101 -9.40 -15.52 3.56
N GLU A 102 -10.56 -15.08 4.03
CA GLU A 102 -11.67 -14.73 3.15
C GLU A 102 -11.41 -13.44 2.36
N SER A 103 -10.69 -12.47 2.92
CA SER A 103 -10.25 -11.27 2.20
C SER A 103 -9.25 -11.58 1.08
N LEU A 104 -8.35 -12.55 1.30
CA LEU A 104 -7.42 -13.03 0.28
C LEU A 104 -8.13 -13.78 -0.86
N LYS A 105 -9.18 -14.54 -0.56
CA LYS A 105 -10.03 -15.15 -1.59
C LYS A 105 -10.72 -14.09 -2.45
N GLU A 106 -11.32 -13.08 -1.82
CA GLU A 106 -11.96 -11.96 -2.52
C GLU A 106 -10.95 -11.19 -3.39
N ALA A 107 -9.73 -10.99 -2.88
CA ALA A 107 -8.65 -10.38 -3.65
C ALA A 107 -8.28 -11.22 -4.88
N ASN A 108 -8.23 -12.55 -4.75
CA ASN A 108 -8.01 -13.44 -5.89
C ASN A 108 -9.15 -13.35 -6.91
N GLU A 109 -10.41 -13.30 -6.47
CA GLU A 109 -11.57 -13.12 -7.37
C GLU A 109 -11.52 -11.77 -8.10
N PHE A 110 -11.12 -10.70 -7.41
CA PHE A 110 -10.90 -9.39 -8.01
C PHE A 110 -9.82 -9.44 -9.11
N LEU A 111 -8.68 -10.08 -8.82
CA LEU A 111 -7.58 -10.26 -9.77
C LEU A 111 -8.00 -11.13 -10.97
N GLU A 112 -8.73 -12.21 -10.73
CA GLU A 112 -9.29 -13.07 -11.78
C GLU A 112 -10.25 -12.28 -12.68
N GLY A 113 -11.08 -11.42 -12.11
CA GLY A 113 -11.97 -10.54 -12.84
C GLY A 113 -11.22 -9.56 -13.76
N ILE A 114 -10.07 -9.04 -13.31
CA ILE A 114 -9.20 -8.19 -14.15
C ILE A 114 -8.60 -9.01 -15.31
N ALA A 115 -8.09 -10.20 -15.03
CA ALA A 115 -7.54 -11.09 -16.05
C ALA A 115 -8.58 -11.50 -17.10
N LYS A 116 -9.81 -11.82 -16.69
CA LYS A 116 -10.92 -12.16 -17.59
C LYS A 116 -11.30 -11.03 -18.54
N ARG A 117 -11.04 -9.77 -18.17
CA ARG A 117 -11.23 -8.59 -19.04
C ARG A 117 -10.07 -8.37 -20.02
N GLY A 118 -9.06 -9.24 -20.01
CA GLY A 118 -7.89 -9.17 -20.87
C GLY A 118 -6.74 -8.31 -20.32
N ASP A 119 -6.86 -7.78 -19.10
CA ASP A 119 -5.77 -7.03 -18.47
C ASP A 119 -4.91 -7.97 -17.61
N VAL A 120 -3.78 -8.38 -18.18
CA VAL A 120 -2.78 -9.25 -17.53
C VAL A 120 -1.47 -8.53 -17.28
N SER A 121 -1.44 -7.19 -17.44
CA SER A 121 -0.21 -6.39 -17.32
C SER A 121 0.45 -6.47 -15.93
N TRP A 122 -0.34 -6.77 -14.91
CA TRP A 122 0.09 -6.96 -13.52
C TRP A 122 0.64 -8.37 -13.24
N LEU A 123 0.29 -9.37 -14.05
CA LEU A 123 0.63 -10.77 -13.80
C LEU A 123 2.15 -10.99 -13.98
N GLY A 124 2.80 -11.54 -12.96
CA GLY A 124 4.27 -11.67 -12.92
C GLY A 124 5.02 -10.40 -12.54
N ASN A 125 4.34 -9.25 -12.47
CA ASN A 125 4.92 -7.96 -12.10
C ASN A 125 4.52 -7.49 -10.69
N LEU A 126 3.44 -8.05 -10.14
CA LEU A 126 2.91 -7.76 -8.81
C LEU A 126 3.64 -8.56 -7.72
N GLY A 127 4.20 -7.86 -6.73
CA GLY A 127 4.54 -8.39 -5.42
C GLY A 127 3.62 -7.76 -4.37
N PHE A 128 3.06 -8.57 -3.47
CA PHE A 128 2.14 -8.08 -2.44
C PHE A 128 2.35 -8.87 -1.15
N ALA A 129 2.48 -8.17 -0.02
CA ALA A 129 2.67 -8.72 1.31
C ALA A 129 1.66 -8.13 2.29
N ILE A 130 1.24 -8.94 3.27
CA ILE A 130 0.24 -8.66 4.30
C ILE A 130 0.72 -9.25 5.62
#